data_AF-A0A9E4BKY3-F1
#
_entry.id   AF-A0A9E4BKY3-F1
#
_cell.length_a   1.000
_cell.length_b   1.000
_cell.length_c   1.000
_cell.angle_alpha   90.00
_cell.angle_beta   90.00
_cell.angle_gamma   90.00
#
_symmetry.space_group_name_H-M   'P 1'
#
loop_
_entity.id
_entity.type
_entity.pdbx_description
1 polymer ?
#
loop_
_entity_poly.entity_id
_entity_poly.type
_entity_poly.pdbx_seq_one_letter_code
_entity_poly.pdbx_strand_id
1 'polypeptide(L)' 'MILTTQANEALRILNHRMPVVLEPEEAIGWIQRRDVPLDPFPSKGLVTWPVSTRVNNPTNNGPENWKPAKGKSRFER' A
#
# COMPACT_ATOMS: atom_id res chain seq x y z
N MET A 1 -4.10 10.20 11.98
CA MET A 1 -2.92 10.38 11.09
C MET A 1 -2.36 9.00 10.76
N ILE A 2 -1.85 8.78 9.55
CA ILE A 2 -1.17 7.54 9.15
C ILE A 2 0.32 7.82 9.03
N LEU A 3 1.17 6.98 9.62
CA LEU A 3 2.63 7.09 9.50
C LEU A 3 3.10 6.59 8.13
N THR A 4 4.10 7.26 7.56
CA THR A 4 4.67 6.91 6.26
C THR A 4 6.18 6.77 6.35
N THR A 5 6.74 5.88 5.54
CA THR A 5 8.17 5.64 5.37
C THR A 5 8.56 5.67 3.89
N GLN A 6 9.83 5.45 3.56
CA GLN A 6 10.29 5.34 2.17
C GLN A 6 9.66 4.14 1.46
N ALA A 7 9.35 4.27 0.17
CA ALA A 7 8.83 3.14 -0.60
C ALA A 7 9.90 2.05 -0.79
N ASN A 8 9.49 0.80 -0.63
CA ASN A 8 10.29 -0.37 -1.01
C ASN A 8 10.37 -0.53 -2.54
N GLU A 9 11.14 -1.52 -2.99
CA GLU A 9 11.36 -1.77 -4.42
C GLU A 9 10.06 -1.98 -5.22
N ALA A 10 9.07 -2.67 -4.64
CA ALA A 10 7.79 -2.94 -5.30
C ALA A 10 6.94 -1.66 -5.48
N LEU A 11 6.95 -0.75 -4.49
CA LEU A 11 6.13 0.46 -4.51
C LEU A 11 6.83 1.68 -5.09
N ARG A 12 8.16 1.67 -5.20
CA ARG A 12 8.95 2.84 -5.66
C ARG A 12 8.57 3.30 -7.08
N ILE A 13 8.09 2.39 -7.92
CA ILE A 13 7.59 2.71 -9.27
C ILE A 13 6.24 3.45 -9.24
N LEU A 14 5.47 3.33 -8.15
CA LEU A 14 4.16 3.95 -7.97
C LEU A 14 4.25 5.26 -7.18
N ASN A 15 5.06 5.28 -6.12
CA ASN A 15 5.27 6.45 -5.25
C ASN A 15 6.60 6.35 -4.50
N HIS A 16 7.15 7.48 -4.07
CA HIS A 16 8.38 7.54 -3.26
C HIS A 16 8.15 7.24 -1.76
N ARG A 17 6.89 7.25 -1.30
CA ARG A 17 6.50 6.89 0.07
C ARG A 17 5.53 5.72 0.10
N MET A 18 5.51 5.01 1.22
CA MET A 18 4.53 3.99 1.56
C MET A 18 4.04 4.17 3.00
N PRO A 19 2.86 3.68 3.37
CA PRO A 19 2.48 3.59 4.78
C PRO A 19 3.44 2.65 5.53
N VAL A 20 3.63 2.90 6.83
CA VAL A 20 4.23 1.91 7.71
C VAL A 20 3.25 0.76 7.85
N VAL A 21 3.70 -0.45 7.51
CA VAL A 21 2.94 -1.69 7.66
C VAL A 21 3.67 -2.51 8.72
N LEU A 22 2.95 -2.90 9.77
CA LEU A 22 3.47 -3.70 10.88
C LEU A 22 2.96 -5.13 10.76
N GLU A 23 3.82 -6.09 11.10
CA GLU A 23 3.38 -7.46 11.34
C GLU A 23 2.46 -7.51 12.58
N PRO A 24 1.61 -8.54 12.73
CA PRO A 24 0.66 -8.64 13.83
C PRO A 24 1.29 -8.46 15.23
N GLU A 25 2.45 -9.05 15.48
CA GLU A 25 3.16 -8.96 16.77
C GLU A 25 3.71 -7.54 17.03
N GLU A 26 4.18 -6.88 15.98
CA GLU A 26 4.67 -5.49 16.02
C GLU A 26 3.50 -4.53 16.27
N ALA A 27 2.33 -4.77 15.67
CA ALA A 27 1.13 -3.99 15.92
C ALA A 27 0.69 -4.09 17.40
N ILE A 28 0.77 -5.29 17.99
CA ILE A 28 0.53 -5.47 19.44
C ILE A 28 1.56 -4.70 20.26
N GLY A 29 2.84 -4.78 19.88
CA GLY A 29 3.91 -4.01 20.51
C GLY A 29 3.67 -2.49 20.49
N TRP A 30 3.29 -1.96 19.33
CA TRP A 30 2.96 -0.55 19.13
C TRP A 30 1.79 -0.10 20.03
N ILE A 31 0.70 -0.88 20.08
CA ILE A 31 -0.46 -0.60 20.94
C ILE A 31 -0.05 -0.57 22.42
N GLN A 32 0.88 -1.45 22.81
CA GLN A 32 1.45 -1.51 24.16
C GLN A 32 2.53 -0.46 24.42
N ARG A 33 2.77 0.47 23.49
CA ARG A 33 3.81 1.52 23.57
C ARG A 33 5.22 0.97 23.69
N ARG A 34 5.49 -0.20 23.10
CA ARG A 34 6.85 -0.71 22.92
C ARG A 34 7.45 -0.11 21.66
N ASP A 35 8.77 -0.03 21.62
CA ASP A 35 9.50 0.32 20.40
C ASP A 35 9.36 -0.80 19.37
N VAL A 36 9.01 -0.43 18.14
CA VAL A 36 8.83 -1.32 16.99
C VAL A 36 9.49 -0.69 15.76
N PRO A 37 9.95 -1.49 14.78
CA PRO A 37 10.52 -0.95 13.56
C PRO A 37 9.45 -0.20 12.74
N LEU A 38 9.80 0.97 12.22
CA LEU A 38 8.95 1.77 11.31
C LEU A 38 9.54 1.81 9.89
N ASP A 39 10.34 0.79 9.57
CA ASP A 39 11.05 0.62 8.32
C ASP A 39 10.10 0.23 7.17
N PRO A 40 10.53 0.37 5.90
CA PRO A 40 9.76 -0.10 4.75
C PRO A 40 9.48 -1.61 4.84
N PHE A 41 8.21 -1.99 4.69
CA PHE A 41 7.81 -3.40 4.71
C PHE A 41 8.48 -4.19 3.57
N PRO A 42 8.84 -5.48 3.75
CA PRO A 42 9.52 -6.26 2.73
C PRO A 42 8.74 -6.33 1.41
N SER A 43 9.40 -6.02 0.28
CA SER A 43 8.78 -6.04 -1.06
C SER A 43 8.09 -7.36 -1.39
N LYS A 44 8.66 -8.49 -0.93
CA LYS A 44 8.14 -9.85 -1.18
C LYS A 44 6.79 -10.12 -0.50
N GLY A 45 6.44 -9.34 0.52
CA GLY A 45 5.15 -9.46 1.23
C GLY A 45 4.05 -8.59 0.63
N LEU A 46 4.31 -7.86 -0.46
CA LEU A 46 3.34 -7.00 -1.13
C LEU A 46 3.07 -7.46 -2.56
N VAL A 47 1.82 -7.31 -2.98
CA VAL A 47 1.39 -7.51 -4.37
C VAL A 47 0.65 -6.26 -4.82
N THR A 48 0.92 -5.82 -6.06
CA THR A 48 0.28 -4.66 -6.66
C THR A 48 -0.30 -5.02 -8.01
N TRP A 49 -1.45 -4.46 -8.35
CA TRP A 49 -2.05 -4.58 -9.68
C TRP A 49 -2.74 -3.28 -10.07
N PRO A 50 -2.87 -2.98 -11.37
CA PRO A 50 -3.60 -1.81 -11.84
C PRO A 50 -5.10 -1.97 -11.55
N VAL A 51 -5.74 -0.87 -11.16
CA VAL A 51 -7.19 -0.78 -10.93
C VAL A 51 -7.81 0.32 -11.80
N SER A 52 -9.14 0.32 -11.93
CA SER A 52 -9.86 1.32 -12.72
C SER A 52 -9.73 2.72 -12.12
N THR A 53 -9.61 3.75 -12.96
CA THR A 53 -9.64 5.17 -12.55
C THR A 53 -10.95 5.59 -11.90
N ARG A 54 -11.99 4.75 -11.96
CA ARG A 54 -13.23 4.90 -11.18
C ARG A 54 -12.96 5.15 -9.70
N VAL A 55 -11.92 4.54 -9.12
CA VAL A 55 -11.56 4.69 -7.70
C VAL A 55 -11.20 6.14 -7.33
N ASN A 56 -10.85 6.98 -8.30
CA ASN A 56 -10.48 8.38 -8.06
C ASN A 56 -11.67 9.24 -7.60
N ASN A 57 -12.91 8.83 -7.86
CA ASN A 57 -14.09 9.52 -7.35
C ASN A 57 -14.57 8.84 -6.05
N PRO A 58 -14.53 9.54 -4.89
CA PRO A 58 -14.86 8.96 -3.58
C PRO A 58 -16.34 8.56 -3.42
N THR A 59 -17.24 8.98 -4.32
CA THR A 59 -18.64 8.51 -4.28
C THR A 59 -18.78 7.06 -4.75
N ASN A 60 -17.77 6.51 -5.41
CA ASN A 60 -17.76 5.12 -5.85
C ASN A 60 -17.28 4.24 -4.69
N ASN A 61 -18.18 3.46 -4.08
CA ASN A 61 -17.87 2.62 -2.90
C ASN A 61 -18.14 1.12 -3.14
N GLY A 62 -18.07 0.68 -4.39
CA GLY A 62 -18.33 -0.71 -4.76
C GLY A 62 -17.05 -1.57 -4.81
N PRO A 63 -17.19 -2.91 -4.77
CA PRO A 63 -16.06 -3.85 -4.80
C PRO A 63 -15.26 -3.79 -6.11
N GLU A 64 -15.78 -3.20 -7.16
CA GLU A 64 -15.09 -3.00 -8.44
C GLU A 64 -13.86 -2.10 -8.35
N ASN A 65 -13.75 -1.26 -7.31
CA ASN A 65 -12.65 -0.30 -7.18
C ASN A 65 -11.28 -0.92 -6.95
N TRP A 66 -11.22 -2.12 -6.37
CA TRP A 66 -9.96 -2.83 -6.11
C TRP A 66 -9.72 -4.00 -7.06
N LYS A 67 -10.69 -4.32 -7.93
CA LYS A 67 -10.54 -5.40 -8.92
C LYS A 67 -9.49 -5.01 -9.98
N PRO A 68 -8.71 -5.97 -10.49
CA PRO A 68 -7.80 -5.73 -11.61
C PRO A 68 -8.50 -5.07 -12.80
N ALA A 69 -7.90 -4.01 -13.33
CA ALA A 69 -8.42 -3.33 -14.51
C ALA A 69 -8.33 -4.21 -15.76
N LYS A 70 -9.33 -4.11 -16.65
CA LYS A 70 -9.27 -4.72 -17.99
C LYS A 70 -8.60 -3.72 -18.94
N GLY A 71 -7.32 -3.94 -19.27
CA GLY A 71 -6.57 -3.09 -20.21
C GLY A 71 -5.18 -2.74 -19.70
N LYS A 72 -4.38 -2.07 -20.55
CA LYS A 72 -3.00 -1.71 -20.22
C LYS A 72 -2.93 -0.70 -19.08
N SER A 73 -2.07 -0.97 -18.11
CA SER A 73 -1.74 -0.01 -17.06
C SER A 73 -0.95 1.16 -17.63
N ARG A 74 -1.16 2.38 -17.11
CA ARG A 74 -0.31 3.55 -17.43
C ARG A 74 1.18 3.30 -17.10
N PHE A 75 1.44 2.33 -16.22
CA PHE A 75 2.77 1.92 -15.77
C PHE A 75 3.39 0.78 -16.62
N GLU A 76 2.68 0.24 -17.62
CA GLU A 76 3.17 -0.75 -18.60
C GLU A 76 3.69 -0.08 -19.88
N ARG A 77 4.39 1.06 -19.77
CA ARG A 77 5.01 1.75 -20.90
C ARG A 77 6.43 1.28 -21.13
#